data_AF-A0A554KDH1-F1
#
_entry.id   AF-A0A554KDH1-F1
#
_cell.length_a   1.000
_cell.length_b   1.000
_cell.length_c   1.000
_cell.angle_alpha   90.00
_cell.angle_beta   90.00
_cell.angle_gamma   90.00
#
_symmetry.space_group_name_H-M   'P 1'
#
loop_
_entity.id
_entity.type
_entity.pdbx_description
1 polymer ?
#
loop_
_entity_poly.entity_id
_entity_poly.type
_entity_poly.pdbx_seq_one_letter_code
_entity_poly.pdbx_strand_id
1 'polypeptide(L)'
;MRRFSHGKALWVIVLVCVGGVVAGYMGDGGGAFYSFRSALFRALASASVPIISEYAPSVSPEPPYKTFREGDEYRVQIGARVFAVEIARTAESRSRGLSGRESIADDQGMLFLFENEDLHGFWMRDMKFPIDIVWIRQGRVADIKENVPVPTADASAQELPVYRPSDPADMVLEVAAGAGARFGIKKGDEAHFALNDQGGTEKKDVSLSSDVVKKAGTYFIETLKGRDFQGSDLAIEKRLEENSAYRKFLVSYRAGDRTLTGVINIPLSIPPEGGFPVIILNHGLIDPALYFSGRGSRREQDFFARAGYVTFHPDYRGYGSSPSPDDITLLYRKGIFAEGNSTPKQKERTTTLHHDFYASYAEDTLAAVHAIKNAAWPPVNKDTIGMWGHSMGGGIAARIAVVSPDIKAYVLFASVSADAEDNFYELTEEEVDWLHNTYGEAGSDVYKKISPLAYFKDIAAPIQIHHGTADKDVPVEFSQKMYNELSRLGKKVEFYTYPGQKHEFIEAWPIAAERALQFFDWYVKSVDKS
;
A
#
# COMPACT_ATOMS: atom_id res chain seq x y z
N MET A 1 26.12 -64.36 -28.89
CA MET A 1 25.23 -65.15 -28.00
C MET A 1 25.71 -64.96 -26.57
N ARG A 2 24.79 -64.58 -25.64
CA ARG A 2 24.65 -64.93 -24.20
C ARG A 2 25.92 -65.01 -23.32
N ARG A 3 26.00 -64.60 -22.05
CA ARG A 3 25.05 -64.28 -20.95
C ARG A 3 25.91 -63.70 -19.80
N PHE A 4 25.53 -62.61 -19.15
CA PHE A 4 24.88 -62.50 -17.81
C PHE A 4 25.62 -63.04 -16.57
N SER A 5 25.73 -62.18 -15.56
CA SER A 5 25.85 -62.45 -14.11
C SER A 5 25.99 -61.08 -13.39
N HIS A 6 25.29 -60.65 -12.33
CA HIS A 6 24.18 -61.09 -11.48
C HIS A 6 23.61 -59.81 -10.83
N GLY A 7 22.29 -59.71 -10.68
CA GLY A 7 21.64 -58.57 -10.01
C GLY A 7 21.56 -58.72 -8.48
N LYS A 8 21.44 -57.58 -7.79
CA LYS A 8 20.84 -57.48 -6.44
C LYS A 8 19.90 -56.27 -6.44
N ALA A 9 18.65 -56.51 -6.04
CA ALA A 9 17.59 -55.52 -5.94
C ALA A 9 17.80 -54.60 -4.73
N LEU A 10 17.49 -53.30 -4.90
CA LEU A 10 17.48 -52.30 -3.85
C LEU A 10 16.03 -52.04 -3.42
N TRP A 11 15.73 -52.24 -2.13
CA TRP A 11 14.48 -51.80 -1.52
C TRP A 11 14.62 -50.33 -1.13
N VAL A 12 13.66 -49.50 -1.53
CA VAL A 12 13.56 -48.10 -1.09
C VAL A 12 12.64 -48.07 0.13
N ILE A 13 13.18 -47.70 1.29
CA ILE A 13 12.42 -47.27 2.45
C ILE A 13 12.45 -45.74 2.43
N VAL A 14 11.28 -45.12 2.26
CA VAL A 14 11.11 -43.68 2.41
C VAL A 14 10.84 -43.39 3.88
N LEU A 15 11.80 -42.74 4.54
CA LEU A 15 11.63 -42.16 5.87
C LEU A 15 11.57 -40.64 5.69
N VAL A 16 10.38 -40.08 5.94
CA VAL A 16 10.17 -38.63 6.03
C VAL A 16 10.54 -38.21 7.45
N CYS A 17 11.57 -37.38 7.59
CA CYS A 17 11.83 -36.66 8.84
C CYS A 17 11.87 -35.16 8.59
N VAL A 18 11.02 -34.48 9.34
CA VAL A 18 10.95 -33.04 9.59
C VAL A 18 12.19 -32.59 10.37
N GLY A 19 12.74 -31.41 10.04
CA GLY A 19 13.74 -30.73 10.86
C GLY A 19 15.15 -30.77 10.28
N GLY A 20 15.68 -29.58 9.94
CA GLY A 20 16.96 -29.43 9.28
C GLY A 20 18.17 -29.85 10.11
N VAL A 21 19.27 -30.16 9.43
CA VAL A 21 20.61 -30.15 10.01
C VAL A 21 21.63 -29.65 8.99
N VAL A 22 22.43 -28.73 9.50
CA VAL A 22 23.72 -28.19 9.03
C VAL A 22 24.69 -29.30 8.63
N ALA A 23 25.28 -29.23 7.43
CA ALA A 23 26.42 -30.08 7.08
C ALA A 23 27.73 -29.27 7.21
N GLY A 24 28.45 -29.51 8.31
CA GLY A 24 29.88 -29.20 8.41
C GLY A 24 30.69 -30.33 7.78
N TYR A 25 31.77 -29.99 7.05
CA TYR A 25 32.72 -30.93 6.48
C TYR A 25 34.03 -30.88 7.28
N MET A 26 34.50 -32.04 7.73
CA MET A 26 35.86 -32.28 8.23
C MET A 26 36.52 -33.33 7.34
N GLY A 27 37.72 -33.06 6.84
CA GLY A 27 38.53 -34.04 6.11
C GLY A 27 39.72 -33.40 5.37
N ASP A 28 40.92 -33.78 5.78
CA ASP A 28 42.24 -33.20 5.52
C ASP A 28 42.74 -33.18 4.06
N GLY A 29 43.57 -32.16 3.79
CA GLY A 29 44.88 -32.35 3.16
C GLY A 29 45.02 -32.09 1.65
N GLY A 30 45.79 -31.05 1.31
CA GLY A 30 46.60 -30.98 0.09
C GLY A 30 45.98 -30.22 -1.09
N GLY A 31 46.54 -29.05 -1.39
CA GLY A 31 46.00 -28.12 -2.38
C GLY A 31 46.27 -28.47 -3.84
N ALA A 32 45.43 -27.93 -4.71
CA ALA A 32 45.80 -27.33 -6.00
C ALA A 32 44.57 -26.59 -6.55
N PHE A 33 44.73 -25.30 -6.83
CA PHE A 33 43.79 -24.48 -7.59
C PHE A 33 43.62 -25.07 -8.99
N TYR A 34 42.39 -25.45 -9.39
CA TYR A 34 41.96 -25.38 -10.79
C TYR A 34 40.44 -25.14 -10.87
N SER A 35 40.10 -24.09 -11.64
CA SER A 35 38.77 -23.68 -12.05
C SER A 35 38.05 -24.78 -12.81
N PHE A 36 36.82 -25.14 -12.41
CA PHE A 36 35.82 -25.73 -13.32
C PHE A 36 34.39 -25.33 -12.89
N ARG A 37 33.95 -24.16 -13.35
CA ARG A 37 32.52 -23.88 -13.58
C ARG A 37 32.17 -24.48 -14.94
N SER A 38 31.12 -25.30 -14.98
CA SER A 38 30.38 -25.86 -16.14
C SER A 38 30.53 -27.38 -16.33
N ALA A 39 29.57 -28.15 -15.78
CA ALA A 39 29.03 -29.39 -16.35
C ALA A 39 28.09 -30.09 -15.34
N LEU A 40 26.87 -29.57 -15.12
CA LEU A 40 25.77 -30.40 -14.62
C LEU A 40 24.40 -29.80 -14.95
N PHE A 41 24.10 -29.58 -16.23
CA PHE A 41 22.74 -29.29 -16.68
C PHE A 41 22.49 -29.88 -18.08
N ARG A 42 22.62 -31.21 -18.20
CA ARG A 42 22.06 -32.00 -19.31
C ARG A 42 21.81 -33.42 -18.86
N ALA A 43 20.72 -33.62 -18.11
CA ALA A 43 19.91 -34.84 -18.10
C ALA A 43 18.80 -34.65 -17.08
N LEU A 44 17.56 -34.56 -17.58
CA LEU A 44 16.28 -34.96 -16.98
C LEU A 44 15.15 -34.10 -17.60
N ALA A 45 15.01 -34.23 -18.92
CA ALA A 45 13.81 -33.88 -19.64
C ALA A 45 13.15 -35.19 -20.07
N SER A 46 12.41 -35.82 -19.15
CA SER A 46 11.35 -36.82 -19.43
C SER A 46 11.00 -37.58 -18.13
N ALA A 47 10.28 -36.93 -17.23
CA ALA A 47 9.49 -37.65 -16.23
C ALA A 47 8.27 -36.80 -15.92
N SER A 48 7.14 -37.17 -16.52
CA SER A 48 5.82 -36.63 -16.21
C SER A 48 5.46 -37.02 -14.79
N VAL A 49 5.76 -36.16 -13.82
CA VAL A 49 5.22 -36.29 -12.47
C VAL A 49 3.84 -35.63 -12.47
N PRO A 50 2.76 -36.35 -12.12
CA PRO A 50 1.46 -35.72 -12.00
C PRO A 50 1.52 -34.70 -10.88
N ILE A 51 1.16 -33.46 -11.19
CA ILE A 51 0.96 -32.40 -10.20
C ILE A 51 -0.19 -32.87 -9.30
N ILE A 52 0.15 -33.35 -8.11
CA ILE A 52 -0.83 -33.47 -7.03
C ILE A 52 -1.14 -32.02 -6.63
N SER A 53 -2.35 -31.57 -6.99
CA SER A 53 -2.93 -30.33 -6.53
C SER A 53 -3.10 -30.41 -5.02
N GLU A 54 -2.12 -29.87 -4.31
CA GLU A 54 -2.19 -29.71 -2.87
C GLU A 54 -3.01 -28.45 -2.59
N TYR A 55 -4.15 -28.67 -1.90
CA TYR A 55 -5.04 -27.71 -1.24
C TYR A 55 -4.50 -26.27 -1.18
N ALA A 56 -4.95 -25.42 -2.10
CA ALA A 56 -5.06 -24.00 -1.81
C ALA A 56 -6.15 -23.86 -0.73
N PRO A 57 -5.86 -23.28 0.46
CA PRO A 57 -6.94 -22.95 1.37
C PRO A 57 -7.88 -22.00 0.62
N SER A 58 -9.15 -22.38 0.51
CA SER A 58 -10.19 -21.48 0.02
C SER A 58 -10.29 -20.34 1.03
N VAL A 59 -9.51 -19.28 0.83
CA VAL A 59 -9.74 -18.00 1.49
C VAL A 59 -11.03 -17.49 0.87
N SER A 60 -12.14 -17.80 1.54
CA SER A 60 -13.42 -17.17 1.25
C SER A 60 -13.18 -15.66 1.27
N PRO A 61 -13.57 -14.90 0.25
CA PRO A 61 -13.38 -13.46 0.26
C PRO A 61 -13.94 -12.91 1.57
N GLU A 62 -13.15 -12.09 2.27
CA GLU A 62 -13.61 -11.46 3.50
C GLU A 62 -14.96 -10.78 3.21
N PRO A 63 -15.97 -10.98 4.06
CA PRO A 63 -17.28 -10.42 3.81
C PRO A 63 -17.20 -8.90 3.65
N PRO A 64 -17.90 -8.30 2.66
CA PRO A 64 -17.73 -6.89 2.29
C PRO A 64 -18.00 -5.90 3.42
N TYR A 65 -18.71 -6.30 4.48
CA TYR A 65 -18.96 -5.44 5.64
C TYR A 65 -17.72 -5.24 6.53
N LYS A 66 -16.68 -6.10 6.43
CA LYS A 66 -15.41 -5.89 7.13
C LYS A 66 -14.62 -4.69 6.60
N THR A 67 -14.99 -4.12 5.46
CA THR A 67 -14.36 -2.89 4.93
C THR A 67 -15.10 -1.60 5.29
N PHE A 68 -16.21 -1.66 6.05
CA PHE A 68 -17.03 -0.48 6.37
C PHE A 68 -16.31 0.53 7.27
N ARG A 69 -16.43 1.84 6.98
CA ARG A 69 -15.72 2.89 7.72
C ARG A 69 -16.67 3.72 8.57
N GLU A 70 -16.18 4.27 9.68
CA GLU A 70 -16.92 5.28 10.45
C GLU A 70 -17.07 6.56 9.59
N GLY A 71 -18.25 7.18 9.61
CA GLY A 71 -18.56 8.38 8.82
C GLY A 71 -19.21 8.14 7.46
N ASP A 72 -19.10 6.94 6.89
CA ASP A 72 -19.80 6.56 5.66
C ASP A 72 -21.27 6.19 5.94
N GLU A 73 -22.16 6.43 4.98
CA GLU A 73 -23.55 6.00 5.05
C GLU A 73 -23.74 4.60 4.48
N TYR A 74 -24.07 3.65 5.36
CA TYR A 74 -24.41 2.28 4.96
C TYR A 74 -25.89 1.98 5.19
N ARG A 75 -26.38 0.99 4.46
CA ARG A 75 -27.69 0.37 4.69
C ARG A 75 -27.52 -1.09 5.05
N VAL A 76 -28.26 -1.51 6.06
CA VAL A 76 -28.43 -2.92 6.42
C VAL A 76 -29.87 -3.32 6.10
N GLN A 77 -30.04 -4.26 5.19
CA GLN A 77 -31.33 -4.86 4.89
C GLN A 77 -31.46 -6.20 5.62
N ILE A 78 -32.51 -6.36 6.43
CA ILE A 78 -32.89 -7.63 7.05
C ILE A 78 -34.36 -7.89 6.73
N GLY A 79 -34.62 -8.96 5.98
CA GLY A 79 -35.93 -9.23 5.41
C GLY A 79 -36.39 -8.08 4.49
N ALA A 80 -37.59 -7.54 4.75
CA ALA A 80 -38.15 -6.41 4.00
C ALA A 80 -37.73 -5.04 4.55
N ARG A 81 -37.02 -5.00 5.69
CA ARG A 81 -36.64 -3.74 6.35
C ARG A 81 -35.23 -3.34 5.98
N VAL A 82 -35.04 -2.04 5.76
CA VAL A 82 -33.75 -1.41 5.51
C VAL A 82 -33.50 -0.37 6.59
N PHE A 83 -32.33 -0.44 7.22
CA PHE A 83 -31.86 0.52 8.22
C PHE A 83 -30.70 1.31 7.64
N ALA A 84 -30.74 2.63 7.72
CA ALA A 84 -29.55 3.47 7.55
C ALA A 84 -28.71 3.37 8.82
N VAL A 85 -27.43 3.02 8.71
CA VAL A 85 -26.60 2.72 9.88
C VAL A 85 -25.38 3.61 9.98
N GLU A 86 -25.12 4.08 11.20
CA GLU A 86 -23.83 4.63 11.60
C GLU A 86 -22.89 3.49 12.01
N ILE A 87 -21.60 3.62 11.72
CA ILE A 87 -20.62 2.56 12.02
C ILE A 87 -19.89 2.83 13.33
N ALA A 88 -19.73 1.79 14.15
CA ALA A 88 -18.93 1.78 15.36
C ALA A 88 -17.88 0.65 15.32
N ARG A 89 -16.61 0.99 15.07
CA ARG A 89 -15.51 0.03 14.91
C ARG A 89 -14.38 0.27 15.91
N THR A 90 -14.08 1.51 16.26
CA THR A 90 -13.04 1.84 17.25
C THR A 90 -13.45 1.43 18.66
N ALA A 91 -12.50 1.28 19.58
CA ALA A 91 -12.84 1.01 20.98
C ALA A 91 -13.68 2.16 21.58
N GLU A 92 -13.42 3.40 21.16
CA GLU A 92 -14.14 4.58 21.62
C GLU A 92 -15.57 4.64 21.08
N SER A 93 -15.77 4.49 19.76
CA SER A 93 -17.10 4.51 19.16
C SER A 93 -17.96 3.33 19.63
N ARG A 94 -17.38 2.13 19.80
CA ARG A 94 -18.07 0.97 20.38
C ARG A 94 -18.44 1.18 21.85
N SER A 95 -17.58 1.85 22.62
CA SER A 95 -17.91 2.18 24.01
C SER A 95 -18.95 3.29 24.13
N ARG A 96 -19.02 4.20 23.15
CA ARG A 96 -20.00 5.29 23.12
C ARG A 96 -21.36 4.78 22.66
N GLY A 97 -21.41 4.05 21.56
CA GLY A 97 -22.66 3.55 20.98
C GLY A 97 -23.72 4.64 20.80
N LEU A 98 -24.98 4.30 21.11
CA LEU A 98 -26.09 5.25 21.16
C LEU A 98 -26.19 6.06 22.48
N SER A 99 -25.22 5.92 23.39
CA SER A 99 -25.26 6.57 24.72
C SER A 99 -25.42 8.09 24.61
N GLY A 100 -26.24 8.67 25.48
CA GLY A 100 -26.50 10.10 25.54
C GLY A 100 -27.45 10.65 24.47
N ARG A 101 -27.80 9.89 23.43
CA ARG A 101 -28.77 10.29 22.41
C ARG A 101 -30.18 10.33 22.97
N GLU A 102 -31.02 11.24 22.46
CA GLU A 102 -32.41 11.39 22.90
C GLU A 102 -33.35 10.35 22.27
N SER A 103 -33.07 9.90 21.04
CA SER A 103 -33.86 8.90 20.32
C SER A 103 -33.08 8.32 19.13
N ILE A 104 -33.64 7.28 18.51
CA ILE A 104 -33.23 6.76 17.19
C ILE A 104 -34.50 6.56 16.34
N ALA A 105 -34.44 6.86 15.04
CA ALA A 105 -35.59 6.66 14.15
C ALA A 105 -35.80 5.16 13.84
N ASP A 106 -37.03 4.78 13.50
CA ASP A 106 -37.40 3.39 13.20
C ASP A 106 -36.64 2.80 11.98
N ASP A 107 -36.11 3.64 11.09
CA ASP A 107 -35.31 3.29 9.91
C ASP A 107 -33.81 3.55 10.09
N GLN A 108 -33.36 3.81 11.31
CA GLN A 108 -31.96 4.04 11.64
C GLN A 108 -31.42 2.95 12.57
N GLY A 109 -30.11 2.76 12.53
CA GLY A 109 -29.40 1.87 13.42
C GLY A 109 -27.95 2.28 13.64
N MET A 110 -27.27 1.59 14.54
CA MET A 110 -25.82 1.66 14.67
C MET A 110 -25.23 0.26 14.51
N LEU A 111 -24.30 0.11 13.57
CA LEU A 111 -23.66 -1.16 13.24
C LEU A 111 -22.25 -1.21 13.83
N PHE A 112 -22.07 -2.09 14.80
CA PHE A 112 -20.83 -2.35 15.49
C PHE A 112 -20.07 -3.45 14.77
N LEU A 113 -18.78 -3.22 14.49
CA LEU A 113 -17.94 -4.13 13.72
C LEU A 113 -16.79 -4.66 14.59
N PHE A 114 -16.57 -5.98 14.54
CA PHE A 114 -15.56 -6.67 15.35
C PHE A 114 -14.58 -7.45 14.46
N GLU A 115 -13.32 -7.49 14.89
CA GLU A 115 -12.26 -8.22 14.16
C GLU A 115 -12.46 -9.74 14.21
N ASN A 116 -13.00 -10.23 15.33
CA ASN A 116 -13.19 -11.66 15.61
C ASN A 116 -14.66 -11.97 15.93
N GLU A 117 -15.08 -13.17 15.55
CA GLU A 117 -16.36 -13.74 15.98
C GLU A 117 -16.29 -14.08 17.47
N ASP A 118 -17.17 -13.46 18.28
CA ASP A 118 -17.23 -13.71 19.73
C ASP A 118 -18.64 -13.42 20.29
N LEU A 119 -18.85 -13.71 21.57
CA LEU A 119 -20.06 -13.41 22.32
C LEU A 119 -20.04 -11.94 22.79
N HIS A 120 -19.98 -11.01 21.84
CA HIS A 120 -19.85 -9.57 22.09
C HIS A 120 -20.98 -9.07 22.99
N GLY A 121 -20.62 -8.63 24.19
CA GLY A 121 -21.56 -8.20 25.22
C GLY A 121 -21.87 -6.71 25.13
N PHE A 122 -23.15 -6.37 25.21
CA PHE A 122 -23.64 -4.99 25.17
C PHE A 122 -24.32 -4.62 26.48
N TRP A 123 -24.27 -3.35 26.80
CA TRP A 123 -24.68 -2.81 28.09
C TRP A 123 -25.22 -1.40 27.85
N MET A 124 -26.17 -0.95 28.68
CA MET A 124 -27.01 0.20 28.35
C MET A 124 -26.65 1.47 29.15
N ARG A 125 -25.36 1.69 29.49
CA ARG A 125 -24.97 2.88 30.27
C ARG A 125 -25.33 4.15 29.51
N ASP A 126 -25.85 5.13 30.24
CA ASP A 126 -26.20 6.46 29.73
C ASP A 126 -27.19 6.46 28.54
N MET A 127 -27.90 5.35 28.32
CA MET A 127 -28.98 5.26 27.36
C MET A 127 -30.22 5.99 27.87
N LYS A 128 -30.92 6.71 26.97
CA LYS A 128 -32.16 7.45 27.31
C LYS A 128 -33.43 6.81 26.75
N PHE A 129 -33.30 5.78 25.92
CA PHE A 129 -34.40 5.05 25.30
C PHE A 129 -34.05 3.57 25.15
N PRO A 130 -35.04 2.66 25.13
CA PRO A 130 -34.80 1.23 24.91
C PRO A 130 -34.44 0.95 23.45
N ILE A 131 -33.70 -0.14 23.20
CA ILE A 131 -33.29 -0.59 21.86
C ILE A 131 -33.50 -2.09 21.69
N ASP A 132 -33.49 -2.56 20.45
CA ASP A 132 -33.23 -3.96 20.15
C ASP A 132 -31.75 -4.13 19.77
N ILE A 133 -31.15 -5.26 20.15
CA ILE A 133 -29.78 -5.62 19.82
C ILE A 133 -29.81 -6.86 18.93
N VAL A 134 -29.30 -6.74 17.71
CA VAL A 134 -29.29 -7.80 16.70
C VAL A 134 -27.85 -8.23 16.44
N TRP A 135 -27.46 -9.43 16.87
CA TRP A 135 -26.14 -9.97 16.60
C TRP A 135 -26.13 -10.65 15.23
N ILE A 136 -25.10 -10.38 14.42
CA ILE A 136 -24.98 -10.87 13.05
C ILE A 136 -23.63 -11.58 12.92
N ARG A 137 -23.67 -12.80 12.37
CA ARG A 137 -22.51 -13.62 12.05
C ARG A 137 -22.46 -13.86 10.55
N GLN A 138 -21.41 -13.43 9.87
CA GLN A 138 -21.22 -13.76 8.45
C GLN A 138 -22.44 -13.40 7.57
N GLY A 139 -23.05 -12.25 7.85
CA GLY A 139 -24.26 -11.77 7.15
C GLY A 139 -25.55 -12.51 7.47
N ARG A 140 -25.62 -13.26 8.58
CA ARG A 140 -26.86 -13.86 9.10
C ARG A 140 -27.11 -13.46 10.54
N VAL A 141 -28.36 -13.22 10.90
CA VAL A 141 -28.75 -12.93 12.29
C VAL A 141 -28.44 -14.15 13.16
N ALA A 142 -27.49 -13.99 14.07
CA ALA A 142 -27.04 -15.01 15.01
C ALA A 142 -27.89 -15.03 16.28
N ASP A 143 -28.33 -13.86 16.76
CA ASP A 143 -29.27 -13.74 17.87
C ASP A 143 -29.95 -12.37 17.86
N ILE A 144 -31.06 -12.25 18.59
CA ILE A 144 -31.76 -10.99 18.78
C ILE A 144 -32.25 -10.85 20.22
N LYS A 145 -32.01 -9.68 20.82
CA LYS A 145 -32.58 -9.28 22.10
C LYS A 145 -33.45 -8.05 21.90
N GLU A 146 -34.76 -8.24 22.05
CA GLU A 146 -35.73 -7.17 21.88
C GLU A 146 -35.99 -6.41 23.19
N ASN A 147 -36.35 -5.14 23.04
CA ASN A 147 -36.81 -4.22 24.10
C ASN A 147 -35.87 -4.19 25.31
N VAL A 148 -34.57 -4.03 25.05
CA VAL A 148 -33.57 -3.88 26.11
C VAL A 148 -33.86 -2.58 26.87
N PRO A 149 -34.16 -2.64 28.19
CA PRO A 149 -34.63 -1.48 28.94
C PRO A 149 -33.49 -0.50 29.25
N VAL A 150 -33.85 0.77 29.40
CA VAL A 150 -32.98 1.79 29.97
C VAL A 150 -32.71 1.43 31.45
N PRO A 151 -31.45 1.41 31.91
CA PRO A 151 -31.13 1.19 33.31
C PRO A 151 -31.73 2.26 34.23
N THR A 152 -31.94 1.93 35.50
CA THR A 152 -32.33 2.92 36.51
C THR A 152 -31.23 3.95 36.70
N ALA A 153 -31.61 5.22 36.90
CA ALA A 153 -30.68 6.36 36.96
C ALA A 153 -29.54 6.22 37.99
N ASP A 154 -29.74 5.42 39.05
CA ASP A 154 -28.78 5.22 40.13
C ASP A 154 -27.89 3.97 39.97
N ALA A 155 -28.01 3.23 38.85
CA ALA A 155 -27.26 1.99 38.64
C ALA A 155 -25.76 2.27 38.46
N SER A 156 -24.93 1.69 39.32
CA SER A 156 -23.48 1.80 39.17
C SER A 156 -22.97 0.98 37.97
N ALA A 157 -21.80 1.34 37.47
CA ALA A 157 -21.09 0.65 36.39
C ALA A 157 -21.05 -0.89 36.52
N GLN A 158 -20.98 -1.39 37.76
CA GLN A 158 -20.82 -2.81 38.09
C GLN A 158 -22.16 -3.56 38.18
N GLU A 159 -23.28 -2.83 38.27
CA GLU A 159 -24.63 -3.38 38.40
C GLU A 159 -25.36 -3.45 37.05
N LEU A 160 -24.80 -2.84 36.01
CA LEU A 160 -25.41 -2.82 34.68
C LEU A 160 -25.42 -4.21 34.05
N PRO A 161 -26.61 -4.72 33.65
CA PRO A 161 -26.69 -5.97 32.91
C PRO A 161 -25.90 -5.92 31.61
N VAL A 162 -25.16 -6.99 31.32
CA VAL A 162 -24.48 -7.19 30.03
C VAL A 162 -25.23 -8.27 29.26
N TYR A 163 -25.84 -7.86 28.15
CA TYR A 163 -26.57 -8.72 27.22
C TYR A 163 -25.59 -9.36 26.24
N ARG A 164 -25.67 -10.68 26.08
CA ARG A 164 -24.79 -11.46 25.20
C ARG A 164 -25.63 -12.36 24.28
N PRO A 165 -25.16 -12.66 23.07
CA PRO A 165 -25.83 -13.60 22.20
C PRO A 165 -25.59 -15.04 22.66
N SER A 166 -26.43 -15.95 22.19
CA SER A 166 -26.26 -17.39 22.32
C SER A 166 -25.21 -17.97 21.36
N ASP A 167 -25.02 -17.33 20.20
CA ASP A 167 -24.04 -17.73 19.18
C ASP A 167 -23.01 -16.61 18.92
N PRO A 168 -21.77 -16.94 18.53
CA PRO A 168 -20.76 -15.95 18.17
C PRO A 168 -21.21 -15.04 17.02
N ALA A 169 -20.79 -13.77 17.05
CA ALA A 169 -21.08 -12.78 16.04
C ALA A 169 -19.84 -11.94 15.74
N ASP A 170 -19.72 -11.44 14.51
CA ASP A 170 -18.68 -10.49 14.09
C ASP A 170 -19.24 -9.07 13.87
N MET A 171 -20.56 -8.91 13.97
CA MET A 171 -21.25 -7.62 13.95
C MET A 171 -22.42 -7.57 14.93
N VAL A 172 -22.77 -6.36 15.37
CA VAL A 172 -23.98 -6.12 16.16
C VAL A 172 -24.69 -4.88 15.63
N LEU A 173 -25.99 -4.97 15.40
CA LEU A 173 -26.83 -3.87 14.95
C LEU A 173 -27.78 -3.45 16.08
N GLU A 174 -27.64 -2.21 16.55
CA GLU A 174 -28.59 -1.57 17.47
C GLU A 174 -29.66 -0.82 16.67
N VAL A 175 -30.93 -1.04 16.99
CA VAL A 175 -32.09 -0.39 16.33
C VAL A 175 -33.15 0.00 17.36
N ALA A 176 -34.14 0.80 16.96
CA ALA A 176 -35.27 1.19 17.81
C ALA A 176 -35.95 -0.02 18.49
N ALA A 177 -36.34 0.13 19.75
CA ALA A 177 -37.01 -0.94 20.50
C ALA A 177 -38.26 -1.49 19.81
N GLY A 178 -38.38 -2.82 19.82
CA GLY A 178 -39.45 -3.56 19.21
C GLY A 178 -39.39 -3.62 17.69
N ALA A 179 -38.31 -3.15 17.05
CA ALA A 179 -38.08 -3.32 15.61
C ALA A 179 -38.04 -4.80 15.21
N GLY A 180 -37.46 -5.67 16.05
CA GLY A 180 -37.42 -7.12 15.85
C GLY A 180 -38.80 -7.72 15.63
N ALA A 181 -39.69 -7.54 16.62
CA ALA A 181 -41.08 -7.98 16.54
C ALA A 181 -41.86 -7.28 15.41
N ARG A 182 -41.67 -5.97 15.23
CA ARG A 182 -42.44 -5.15 14.28
C ARG A 182 -42.11 -5.47 12.83
N PHE A 183 -40.85 -5.82 12.53
CA PHE A 183 -40.38 -6.14 11.18
C PHE A 183 -40.14 -7.64 10.97
N GLY A 184 -40.37 -8.48 11.98
CA GLY A 184 -40.25 -9.92 11.90
C GLY A 184 -38.82 -10.42 11.77
N ILE A 185 -37.85 -9.69 12.32
CA ILE A 185 -36.43 -10.07 12.32
C ILE A 185 -36.23 -11.22 13.30
N LYS A 186 -35.67 -12.34 12.81
CA LYS A 186 -35.42 -13.53 13.62
C LYS A 186 -34.06 -14.15 13.31
N LYS A 187 -33.58 -14.97 14.23
CA LYS A 187 -32.38 -15.78 14.06
C LYS A 187 -32.42 -16.57 12.75
N GLY A 188 -31.32 -16.50 11.99
CA GLY A 188 -31.16 -17.13 10.68
C GLY A 188 -31.48 -16.23 9.47
N ASP A 189 -32.17 -15.11 9.68
CA ASP A 189 -32.46 -14.16 8.59
C ASP A 189 -31.16 -13.60 7.98
N GLU A 190 -31.18 -13.36 6.67
CA GLU A 190 -30.05 -12.78 5.95
C GLU A 190 -30.00 -11.26 6.17
N ALA A 191 -28.80 -10.77 6.47
CA ALA A 191 -28.47 -9.37 6.52
C ALA A 191 -27.66 -9.02 5.27
N HIS A 192 -28.22 -8.19 4.40
CA HIS A 192 -27.53 -7.66 3.23
C HIS A 192 -27.05 -6.25 3.52
N PHE A 193 -25.84 -5.95 3.08
CA PHE A 193 -25.21 -4.67 3.34
C PHE A 193 -24.91 -3.97 2.03
N ALA A 194 -25.26 -2.70 1.95
CA ALA A 194 -24.99 -1.86 0.78
C ALA A 194 -24.50 -0.49 1.23
N LEU A 195 -23.60 0.10 0.45
CA LEU A 195 -23.36 1.54 0.54
C LEU A 195 -24.66 2.27 0.16
N ASN A 196 -25.01 3.33 0.87
CA ASN A 196 -26.20 4.12 0.54
C ASN A 196 -25.98 4.88 -0.79
N ASP A 197 -26.30 4.25 -1.93
CA ASP A 197 -26.23 4.89 -3.26
C ASP A 197 -27.45 5.79 -3.55
N GLN A 198 -28.12 6.27 -2.51
CA GLN A 198 -29.33 7.12 -2.58
C GLN A 198 -29.06 8.50 -1.96
N GLY A 199 -28.08 9.21 -2.51
CA GLY A 199 -28.02 10.67 -2.52
C GLY A 199 -28.89 11.21 -3.66
N GLY A 200 -30.21 11.03 -3.52
CA GLY A 200 -31.24 11.76 -4.24
C GLY A 200 -31.77 12.95 -3.42
N THR A 201 -30.94 13.56 -2.57
CA THR A 201 -31.00 15.01 -2.43
C THR A 201 -30.63 15.59 -3.79
N GLU A 202 -31.15 16.76 -4.17
CA GLU A 202 -30.53 17.51 -5.24
C GLU A 202 -29.02 17.42 -5.03
N LYS A 203 -28.33 16.71 -5.93
CA LYS A 203 -27.02 17.17 -6.32
C LYS A 203 -27.30 18.62 -6.59
N LYS A 204 -26.90 19.50 -5.67
CA LYS A 204 -26.16 20.64 -6.16
C LYS A 204 -25.15 19.95 -7.05
N ASP A 205 -25.40 20.02 -8.35
CA ASP A 205 -24.34 20.40 -9.26
C ASP A 205 -23.72 21.64 -8.60
N VAL A 206 -22.92 21.42 -7.57
CA VAL A 206 -21.63 22.04 -7.49
C VAL A 206 -20.99 21.45 -8.72
N SER A 207 -21.30 22.05 -9.88
CA SER A 207 -20.39 22.10 -10.97
C SER A 207 -19.11 22.50 -10.26
N LEU A 208 -18.22 21.51 -10.06
CA LEU A 208 -16.87 21.77 -9.58
C LEU A 208 -16.45 22.99 -10.37
N SER A 209 -16.12 24.08 -9.66
CA SER A 209 -15.86 25.34 -10.37
C SER A 209 -14.88 25.02 -11.50
N SER A 210 -15.03 25.68 -12.66
CA SER A 210 -14.15 25.40 -13.80
C SER A 210 -12.68 25.40 -13.40
N ASP A 211 -12.33 26.18 -12.38
CA ASP A 211 -11.00 26.30 -11.80
C ASP A 211 -10.60 25.08 -10.94
N VAL A 212 -11.51 24.47 -10.18
CA VAL A 212 -11.27 23.21 -9.46
C VAL A 212 -11.03 22.06 -10.44
N VAL A 213 -11.90 21.89 -11.44
CA VAL A 213 -11.71 20.83 -12.46
C VAL A 213 -10.43 21.08 -13.24
N LYS A 214 -10.11 22.34 -13.54
CA LYS A 214 -8.87 22.72 -14.23
C LYS A 214 -7.63 22.46 -13.37
N LYS A 215 -7.68 22.72 -12.06
CA LYS A 215 -6.57 22.46 -11.13
C LYS A 215 -6.38 20.96 -10.90
N ALA A 216 -7.44 20.25 -10.50
CA ALA A 216 -7.42 18.79 -10.30
C ALA A 216 -7.05 18.04 -11.59
N GLY A 217 -7.54 18.55 -12.72
CA GLY A 217 -7.26 18.02 -14.05
C GLY A 217 -5.77 17.95 -14.38
N THR A 218 -4.93 18.80 -13.79
CA THR A 218 -3.48 18.72 -13.98
C THR A 218 -2.84 17.49 -13.32
N TYR A 219 -3.51 16.87 -12.33
CA TYR A 219 -3.03 15.71 -11.57
C TYR A 219 -3.67 14.39 -11.99
N PHE A 220 -4.62 14.42 -12.92
CA PHE A 220 -5.27 13.21 -13.43
C PHE A 220 -4.25 12.32 -14.13
N ILE A 221 -4.39 11.00 -13.94
CA ILE A 221 -3.51 10.02 -14.57
C ILE A 221 -3.51 10.16 -16.09
N GLU A 222 -4.67 10.40 -16.70
CA GLU A 222 -4.78 10.62 -18.15
C GLU A 222 -4.05 11.89 -18.62
N THR A 223 -4.09 12.97 -17.83
CA THR A 223 -3.33 14.18 -18.13
C THR A 223 -1.83 13.94 -18.02
N LEU A 224 -1.40 13.16 -17.04
CA LEU A 224 0.02 12.80 -16.87
C LEU A 224 0.50 11.86 -17.99
N LYS A 225 -0.30 10.88 -18.42
CA LYS A 225 0.01 10.02 -19.57
C LYS A 225 0.24 10.81 -20.86
N GLY A 226 -0.52 11.89 -21.06
CA GLY A 226 -0.39 12.75 -22.25
C GLY A 226 0.71 13.81 -22.17
N ARG A 227 1.44 13.90 -21.06
CA ARG A 227 2.44 14.95 -20.84
C ARG A 227 3.80 14.51 -21.38
N ASP A 228 4.50 15.45 -22.02
CA ASP A 228 5.91 15.29 -22.37
C ASP A 228 6.79 15.65 -21.17
N PHE A 229 7.44 14.64 -20.58
CA PHE A 229 8.33 14.83 -19.44
C PHE A 229 9.73 15.17 -19.97
N GLN A 230 10.17 16.41 -19.75
CA GLN A 230 11.47 16.89 -20.23
C GLN A 230 12.54 16.70 -19.16
N GLY A 231 13.53 15.84 -19.47
CA GLY A 231 14.71 15.60 -18.64
C GLY A 231 15.99 15.69 -19.45
N SER A 232 16.93 16.57 -19.06
CA SER A 232 18.20 16.79 -19.77
C SER A 232 19.34 17.25 -18.87
N ASP A 233 20.51 17.45 -19.48
CA ASP A 233 21.67 18.14 -18.89
C ASP A 233 22.12 17.58 -17.54
N LEU A 234 22.15 16.26 -17.42
CA LEU A 234 22.70 15.58 -16.25
C LEU A 234 24.17 15.99 -16.06
N ALA A 235 24.47 16.65 -14.94
CA ALA A 235 25.79 17.20 -14.62
C ALA A 235 26.27 16.73 -13.24
N ILE A 236 27.58 16.49 -13.10
CA ILE A 236 28.21 16.22 -11.80
C ILE A 236 28.41 17.57 -11.10
N GLU A 237 27.79 17.74 -9.95
CA GLU A 237 28.02 18.91 -9.09
C GLU A 237 29.21 18.64 -8.15
N LYS A 238 29.19 17.47 -7.52
CA LYS A 238 30.19 17.11 -6.51
C LYS A 238 30.33 15.61 -6.37
N ARG A 239 31.56 15.13 -6.24
CA ARG A 239 31.82 13.77 -5.75
C ARG A 239 31.63 13.74 -4.23
N LEU A 240 30.74 12.87 -3.77
CA LEU A 240 30.38 12.74 -2.36
C LEU A 240 31.22 11.67 -1.66
N GLU A 241 31.39 10.52 -2.31
CA GLU A 241 32.05 9.34 -1.74
C GLU A 241 32.65 8.48 -2.86
N GLU A 242 33.67 7.70 -2.51
CA GLU A 242 34.16 6.58 -3.31
C GLU A 242 34.55 5.46 -2.36
N ASN A 243 34.09 4.24 -2.64
CA ASN A 243 34.46 3.04 -1.89
C ASN A 243 34.86 1.92 -2.88
N SER A 244 35.13 0.71 -2.38
CA SER A 244 35.59 -0.40 -3.23
C SER A 244 34.58 -0.88 -4.27
N ALA A 245 33.30 -0.50 -4.18
CA ALA A 245 32.24 -0.96 -5.07
C ALA A 245 31.75 0.11 -6.06
N TYR A 246 31.64 1.36 -5.64
CA TYR A 246 31.07 2.43 -6.48
C TYR A 246 31.62 3.82 -6.14
N ARG A 247 31.39 4.77 -7.05
CA ARG A 247 31.54 6.21 -6.82
C ARG A 247 30.18 6.87 -6.67
N LYS A 248 30.08 7.79 -5.73
CA LYS A 248 28.85 8.53 -5.41
C LYS A 248 29.00 9.99 -5.76
N PHE A 249 28.03 10.53 -6.49
CA PHE A 249 28.00 11.93 -6.90
C PHE A 249 26.69 12.60 -6.52
N LEU A 250 26.77 13.84 -6.08
CA LEU A 250 25.70 14.81 -6.19
C LEU A 250 25.64 15.26 -7.64
N VAL A 251 24.46 15.21 -8.23
CA VAL A 251 24.21 15.60 -9.61
C VAL A 251 23.10 16.63 -9.68
N SER A 252 23.09 17.40 -10.76
CA SER A 252 21.96 18.22 -11.16
C SER A 252 21.45 17.77 -12.54
N TYR A 253 20.18 18.07 -12.83
CA TYR A 253 19.55 17.82 -14.12
C TYR A 253 18.41 18.81 -14.34
N ARG A 254 18.05 19.01 -15.61
CA ARG A 254 16.93 19.85 -16.00
C ARG A 254 15.63 19.05 -15.97
N ALA A 255 14.61 19.61 -15.35
CA ALA A 255 13.23 19.14 -15.37
C ALA A 255 12.36 20.28 -15.92
N GLY A 256 12.18 20.31 -17.24
CA GLY A 256 11.62 21.46 -17.95
C GLY A 256 12.45 22.74 -17.72
N ASP A 257 11.83 23.76 -17.16
CA ASP A 257 12.46 25.05 -16.86
C ASP A 257 13.24 25.06 -15.53
N ARG A 258 13.10 24.01 -14.70
CA ARG A 258 13.74 23.88 -13.39
C ARG A 258 15.03 23.07 -13.46
N THR A 259 15.93 23.34 -12.53
CA THR A 259 17.10 22.49 -12.27
C THR A 259 16.87 21.80 -10.94
N LEU A 260 16.85 20.47 -10.95
CA LEU A 260 16.73 19.63 -9.77
C LEU A 260 18.07 18.96 -9.46
N THR A 261 18.23 18.49 -8.23
CA THR A 261 19.39 17.72 -7.80
C THR A 261 19.04 16.27 -7.51
N GLY A 262 20.06 15.45 -7.30
CA GLY A 262 19.91 14.08 -6.82
C GLY A 262 21.26 13.44 -6.56
N VAL A 263 21.22 12.17 -6.19
CA VAL A 263 22.42 11.37 -5.92
C VAL A 263 22.48 10.21 -6.88
N ILE A 264 23.62 10.05 -7.56
CA ILE A 264 23.90 8.90 -8.41
C ILE A 264 25.06 8.08 -7.83
N ASN A 265 24.91 6.75 -7.81
CA ASN A 265 25.98 5.82 -7.50
C ASN A 265 26.32 5.02 -8.76
N ILE A 266 27.61 5.02 -9.13
CA ILE A 266 28.11 4.39 -10.36
C ILE A 266 29.06 3.26 -9.96
N PRO A 267 28.76 1.99 -10.29
CA PRO A 267 29.64 0.87 -10.00
C PRO A 267 31.05 1.05 -10.58
N LEU A 268 32.06 0.56 -9.86
CA LEU A 268 33.46 0.55 -10.30
C LEU A 268 33.80 -0.63 -11.23
N SER A 269 32.88 -1.60 -11.38
CA SER A 269 33.03 -2.71 -12.30
C SER A 269 33.05 -2.24 -13.76
N ILE A 270 33.43 -3.13 -14.68
CA ILE A 270 33.32 -2.85 -16.11
C ILE A 270 31.82 -2.81 -16.47
N PRO A 271 31.32 -1.77 -17.16
CA PRO A 271 29.94 -1.73 -17.63
C PRO A 271 29.64 -2.93 -18.54
N PRO A 272 28.46 -3.57 -18.43
CA PRO A 272 28.00 -4.54 -19.41
C PRO A 272 27.94 -3.94 -20.83
N GLU A 273 27.83 -4.81 -21.84
CA GLU A 273 27.52 -4.38 -23.19
C GLU A 273 26.20 -3.58 -23.21
N GLY A 274 26.21 -2.40 -23.84
CA GLY A 274 25.09 -1.46 -23.81
C GLY A 274 25.03 -0.55 -22.57
N GLY A 275 25.84 -0.80 -21.53
CA GLY A 275 25.92 0.01 -20.32
C GLY A 275 25.28 -0.63 -19.08
N PHE A 276 25.42 0.01 -17.92
CA PHE A 276 24.83 -0.45 -16.67
C PHE A 276 23.30 -0.36 -16.67
N PRO A 277 22.60 -1.35 -16.10
CA PRO A 277 21.19 -1.17 -15.76
C PRO A 277 21.03 -0.11 -14.67
N VAL A 278 19.86 0.54 -14.66
CA VAL A 278 19.56 1.65 -13.75
C VAL A 278 18.44 1.26 -12.79
N ILE A 279 18.55 1.68 -11.52
CA ILE A 279 17.42 1.70 -10.59
C ILE A 279 17.19 3.12 -10.12
N ILE A 280 15.99 3.65 -10.37
CA ILE A 280 15.52 4.91 -9.78
C ILE A 280 14.99 4.62 -8.38
N LEU A 281 15.45 5.38 -7.38
CA LEU A 281 15.14 5.18 -5.97
C LEU A 281 14.30 6.33 -5.42
N ASN A 282 13.03 6.09 -5.17
CA ASN A 282 12.07 7.09 -4.72
C ASN A 282 11.92 7.04 -3.19
N HIS A 283 12.28 8.13 -2.49
CA HIS A 283 12.16 8.20 -1.03
C HIS A 283 10.75 8.56 -0.55
N GLY A 284 10.47 8.18 0.70
CA GLY A 284 9.27 8.56 1.45
C GLY A 284 9.25 10.02 1.90
N LEU A 285 8.21 10.42 2.63
CA LEU A 285 8.11 11.76 3.21
C LEU A 285 9.20 11.97 4.27
N ILE A 286 9.98 13.04 4.14
CA ILE A 286 11.01 13.43 5.11
C ILE A 286 10.85 14.92 5.34
N ASP A 287 11.07 15.39 6.57
CA ASP A 287 11.17 16.83 6.83
C ASP A 287 12.24 17.47 5.93
N PRO A 288 11.89 18.42 5.05
CA PRO A 288 12.89 19.11 4.24
C PRO A 288 13.98 19.79 5.07
N ALA A 289 13.68 20.24 6.31
CA ALA A 289 14.67 20.83 7.21
C ALA A 289 15.70 19.81 7.72
N LEU A 290 15.35 18.52 7.75
CA LEU A 290 16.23 17.43 8.15
C LEU A 290 16.83 16.71 6.92
N TYR A 291 16.33 16.98 5.73
CA TYR A 291 16.74 16.27 4.52
C TYR A 291 18.14 16.69 4.04
N PHE A 292 18.88 15.72 3.51
CA PHE A 292 20.08 15.94 2.71
C PHE A 292 20.06 14.96 1.54
N SER A 293 20.71 15.33 0.44
CA SER A 293 20.65 14.56 -0.81
C SER A 293 21.01 13.08 -0.60
N GLY A 294 20.13 12.19 -1.08
CA GLY A 294 20.26 10.75 -0.91
C GLY A 294 19.74 10.19 0.42
N ARG A 295 19.14 10.99 1.30
CA ARG A 295 18.46 10.50 2.52
C ARG A 295 17.17 9.77 2.15
N GLY A 296 16.79 8.75 2.92
CA GLY A 296 15.55 7.98 2.72
C GLY A 296 15.72 6.67 1.92
N SER A 297 16.89 6.43 1.34
CA SER A 297 17.17 5.19 0.60
C SER A 297 18.66 4.82 0.58
N ARG A 298 19.44 5.26 1.59
CA ARG A 298 20.90 5.09 1.59
C ARG A 298 21.33 3.63 1.56
N ARG A 299 20.56 2.76 2.21
CA ARG A 299 20.81 1.33 2.31
C ARG A 299 20.56 0.65 0.95
N GLU A 300 19.49 1.04 0.29
CA GLU A 300 19.09 0.59 -1.04
C GLU A 300 20.08 1.08 -2.12
N GLN A 301 20.51 2.34 -2.04
CA GLN A 301 21.55 2.92 -2.88
C GLN A 301 22.83 2.09 -2.85
N ASP A 302 23.36 1.79 -1.65
CA ASP A 302 24.58 0.98 -1.48
C ASP A 302 24.37 -0.46 -1.99
N PHE A 303 23.27 -1.09 -1.59
CA PHE A 303 22.98 -2.48 -1.92
C PHE A 303 22.89 -2.72 -3.43
N PHE A 304 22.08 -1.93 -4.14
CA PHE A 304 21.92 -2.10 -5.60
C PHE A 304 23.16 -1.65 -6.38
N ALA A 305 23.87 -0.61 -5.91
CA ALA A 305 25.13 -0.20 -6.55
C ALA A 305 26.19 -1.31 -6.47
N ARG A 306 26.31 -1.98 -5.32
CA ARG A 306 27.16 -3.18 -5.16
C ARG A 306 26.75 -4.33 -6.06
N ALA A 307 25.47 -4.44 -6.38
CA ALA A 307 24.92 -5.45 -7.30
C ALA A 307 25.05 -5.07 -8.80
N GLY A 308 25.79 -4.01 -9.12
CA GLY A 308 26.11 -3.62 -10.49
C GLY A 308 25.04 -2.76 -11.18
N TYR A 309 24.15 -2.12 -10.43
CA TYR A 309 23.23 -1.12 -10.96
C TYR A 309 23.81 0.28 -10.79
N VAL A 310 23.59 1.16 -11.77
CA VAL A 310 23.63 2.59 -11.50
C VAL A 310 22.36 2.93 -10.71
N THR A 311 22.50 3.48 -9.51
CA THR A 311 21.34 3.94 -8.73
C THR A 311 21.21 5.44 -8.84
N PHE A 312 20.00 5.94 -9.11
CA PHE A 312 19.71 7.36 -9.17
C PHE A 312 18.56 7.71 -8.22
N HIS A 313 18.88 8.50 -7.20
CA HIS A 313 17.96 9.02 -6.21
C HIS A 313 17.68 10.50 -6.48
N PRO A 314 16.54 10.86 -7.10
CA PRO A 314 16.18 12.26 -7.30
C PRO A 314 15.91 12.95 -5.96
N ASP A 315 16.39 14.18 -5.81
CA ASP A 315 15.85 15.11 -4.82
C ASP A 315 14.69 15.81 -5.51
N TYR A 316 13.45 15.41 -5.20
CA TYR A 316 12.28 16.08 -5.81
C TYR A 316 12.29 17.57 -5.47
N ARG A 317 11.48 18.35 -6.19
CA ARG A 317 11.24 19.75 -5.84
C ARG A 317 10.97 19.92 -4.34
N GLY A 318 11.61 20.90 -3.72
CA GLY A 318 11.55 21.13 -2.26
C GLY A 318 12.50 20.30 -1.40
N TYR A 319 13.27 19.37 -1.97
CA TYR A 319 14.26 18.57 -1.27
C TYR A 319 15.69 18.87 -1.74
N GLY A 320 16.67 18.70 -0.84
CA GLY A 320 18.08 18.88 -1.17
C GLY A 320 18.38 20.30 -1.62
N SER A 321 18.98 20.45 -2.80
CA SER A 321 19.17 21.76 -3.45
C SER A 321 18.16 22.03 -4.57
N SER A 322 17.17 21.14 -4.75
CA SER A 322 16.08 21.35 -5.70
C SER A 322 15.18 22.48 -5.22
N PRO A 323 14.87 23.47 -6.09
CA PRO A 323 14.01 24.57 -5.71
C PRO A 323 12.63 24.05 -5.29
N SER A 324 12.10 24.67 -4.23
CA SER A 324 10.68 24.58 -3.91
C SER A 324 9.96 25.68 -4.71
N PRO A 325 9.05 25.38 -5.64
CA PRO A 325 8.13 26.39 -6.12
C PRO A 325 7.24 26.85 -4.97
N ASP A 326 6.71 28.06 -5.09
CA ASP A 326 5.94 28.70 -4.03
C ASP A 326 4.64 27.95 -3.67
N ASP A 327 4.26 26.96 -4.47
CA ASP A 327 3.06 26.14 -4.40
C ASP A 327 3.31 24.65 -4.14
N ILE A 328 4.53 24.20 -3.78
CA ILE A 328 4.63 22.85 -3.18
C ILE A 328 3.88 22.90 -1.87
N THR A 329 2.71 22.32 -1.93
CA THR A 329 1.96 21.94 -0.77
C THR A 329 1.89 20.43 -0.81
N LEU A 330 2.94 19.82 -0.27
CA LEU A 330 2.65 18.81 0.74
C LEU A 330 1.66 19.50 1.69
N LEU A 331 0.55 18.86 2.03
CA LEU A 331 -0.09 19.17 3.30
C LEU A 331 1.04 19.14 4.32
N TYR A 332 1.62 20.29 4.61
CA TYR A 332 2.58 20.49 5.66
C TYR A 332 1.69 20.30 6.85
N ARG A 333 1.54 19.02 7.25
CA ARG A 333 0.79 18.55 8.40
C ARG A 333 0.91 19.65 9.41
N LYS A 334 -0.18 20.37 9.63
CA LYS A 334 -0.28 21.55 10.49
C LYS A 334 -0.08 21.03 11.92
N GLY A 335 1.15 20.63 12.26
CA GLY A 335 1.43 19.82 13.46
C GLY A 335 2.77 19.06 13.47
N ILE A 336 3.27 18.46 12.37
CA ILE A 336 4.50 17.64 12.47
C ILE A 336 5.80 18.46 12.38
N PHE A 337 5.81 19.54 11.59
CA PHE A 337 7.01 20.39 11.41
C PHE A 337 6.77 21.86 11.77
N ALA A 338 5.57 22.21 12.21
CA ALA A 338 5.21 23.59 12.60
C ALA A 338 5.74 23.96 13.99
N GLU A 339 5.98 22.97 14.86
CA GLU A 339 6.49 23.21 16.21
C GLU A 339 8.01 23.00 16.28
N GLY A 340 8.73 24.12 16.05
CA GLY A 340 10.17 24.23 16.32
C GLY A 340 10.95 24.82 15.15
N ASN A 341 11.23 26.12 15.20
CA ASN A 341 12.13 26.89 14.31
C ASN A 341 11.64 27.30 12.91
N SER A 342 10.33 27.31 12.63
CA SER A 342 9.82 27.94 11.40
C SER A 342 9.88 29.49 11.47
N THR A 343 10.48 30.10 10.45
CA THR A 343 10.55 31.57 10.29
C THR A 343 9.16 32.18 10.02
N PRO A 344 8.93 33.49 10.29
CA PRO A 344 7.64 34.13 10.04
C PRO A 344 7.13 33.98 8.59
N LYS A 345 8.03 33.98 7.59
CA LYS A 345 7.68 33.70 6.19
C LYS A 345 7.21 32.27 5.94
N GLN A 346 7.71 31.29 6.70
CA GLN A 346 7.22 29.90 6.62
C GLN A 346 5.84 29.75 7.26
N LYS A 347 5.52 30.57 8.28
CA LYS A 347 4.20 30.63 8.91
C LYS A 347 3.13 31.38 8.09
N GLU A 348 3.52 32.24 7.15
CA GLU A 348 2.59 32.83 6.18
C GLU A 348 2.29 31.88 5.00
N ARG A 349 3.28 31.07 4.58
CA ARG A 349 3.12 30.04 3.52
C ARG A 349 2.17 28.90 3.90
N THR A 350 1.89 28.69 5.18
CA THR A 350 0.96 27.66 5.69
C THR A 350 -0.53 28.02 5.54
N THR A 351 -0.88 29.10 4.84
CA THR A 351 -2.27 29.57 4.72
C THR A 351 -3.00 29.07 3.47
N THR A 352 -2.30 28.50 2.50
CA THR A 352 -2.93 27.91 1.30
C THR A 352 -2.76 26.40 1.35
N LEU A 353 -3.81 25.69 1.75
CA LEU A 353 -3.88 24.24 1.58
C LEU A 353 -3.85 23.94 0.07
N HIS A 354 -2.99 23.02 -0.33
CA HIS A 354 -2.89 22.49 -1.69
C HIS A 354 -2.42 21.04 -1.55
N HIS A 355 -2.89 20.19 -2.45
CA HIS A 355 -2.58 18.77 -2.44
C HIS A 355 -2.56 18.30 -3.89
N ASP A 356 -1.40 17.90 -4.38
CA ASP A 356 -1.20 17.46 -5.76
C ASP A 356 -1.17 15.94 -5.90
N PHE A 357 -1.41 15.22 -4.79
CA PHE A 357 -1.43 13.76 -4.73
C PHE A 357 -0.12 13.11 -5.23
N TYR A 358 1.01 13.79 -5.00
CA TYR A 358 2.35 13.39 -5.43
C TYR A 358 2.57 13.42 -6.94
N ALA A 359 1.70 14.07 -7.70
CA ALA A 359 1.84 14.20 -9.15
C ALA A 359 3.12 14.96 -9.54
N SER A 360 3.46 16.02 -8.81
CA SER A 360 4.68 16.79 -9.07
C SER A 360 5.96 16.00 -8.82
N TYR A 361 5.97 15.12 -7.81
CA TYR A 361 7.11 14.25 -7.54
C TYR A 361 7.23 13.13 -8.58
N ALA A 362 6.11 12.64 -9.12
CA ALA A 362 6.12 11.75 -10.26
C ALA A 362 6.70 12.42 -11.53
N GLU A 363 6.35 13.68 -11.79
CA GLU A 363 6.94 14.49 -12.88
C GLU A 363 8.46 14.62 -12.73
N ASP A 364 8.92 14.99 -11.54
CA ASP A 364 10.35 15.18 -11.25
C ASP A 364 11.13 13.87 -11.39
N THR A 365 10.54 12.77 -10.93
CA THR A 365 11.12 11.43 -11.10
C THR A 365 11.22 11.04 -12.58
N LEU A 366 10.19 11.31 -13.36
CA LEU A 366 10.21 11.04 -14.81
C LEU A 366 11.22 11.94 -15.53
N ALA A 367 11.38 13.19 -15.10
CA ALA A 367 12.46 14.04 -15.59
C ALA A 367 13.84 13.46 -15.26
N ALA A 368 14.04 12.86 -14.08
CA ALA A 368 15.29 12.17 -13.74
C ALA A 368 15.54 10.95 -14.65
N VAL A 369 14.49 10.14 -14.93
CA VAL A 369 14.54 9.03 -15.90
C VAL A 369 14.95 9.53 -17.29
N HIS A 370 14.33 10.61 -17.76
CA HIS A 370 14.64 11.17 -19.07
C HIS A 370 16.05 11.77 -19.10
N ALA A 371 16.49 12.45 -18.03
CA ALA A 371 17.82 13.03 -17.93
C ALA A 371 18.90 11.96 -18.02
N ILE A 372 18.76 10.84 -17.30
CA ILE A 372 19.74 9.75 -17.36
C ILE A 372 19.70 9.00 -18.70
N LYS A 373 18.52 8.85 -19.33
CA LYS A 373 18.40 8.31 -20.70
C LYS A 373 19.04 9.22 -21.75
N ASN A 374 18.95 10.54 -21.58
CA ASN A 374 19.46 11.51 -22.55
C ASN A 374 20.93 11.86 -22.33
N ALA A 375 21.49 11.54 -21.17
CA ALA A 375 22.87 11.87 -20.85
C ALA A 375 23.89 11.03 -21.64
N ALA A 376 25.06 11.64 -21.88
CA ALA A 376 26.23 10.94 -22.44
C ALA A 376 27.00 10.15 -21.37
N TRP A 377 26.67 10.36 -20.09
CA TRP A 377 27.30 9.73 -18.94
C TRP A 377 26.24 9.61 -17.81
N PRO A 378 26.36 8.67 -16.86
CA PRO A 378 27.26 7.52 -16.88
C PRO A 378 26.97 6.53 -18.01
N PRO A 379 27.83 5.52 -18.26
CA PRO A 379 27.57 4.50 -19.28
C PRO A 379 26.42 3.58 -18.85
N VAL A 380 25.19 4.02 -19.10
CA VAL A 380 23.96 3.29 -18.77
C VAL A 380 23.32 2.68 -20.01
N ASN A 381 22.65 1.55 -19.81
CA ASN A 381 21.74 1.01 -20.79
C ASN A 381 20.37 1.65 -20.58
N LYS A 382 19.91 2.37 -21.61
CA LYS A 382 18.71 3.23 -21.58
C LYS A 382 17.40 2.43 -21.58
N ASP A 383 17.47 1.14 -21.88
CA ASP A 383 16.32 0.24 -21.97
C ASP A 383 16.18 -0.66 -20.74
N THR A 384 17.13 -0.61 -19.80
CA THR A 384 17.16 -1.47 -18.60
C THR A 384 17.03 -0.62 -17.33
N ILE A 385 15.86 0.01 -17.19
CA ILE A 385 15.53 0.86 -16.03
C ILE A 385 14.48 0.17 -15.16
N GLY A 386 14.81 -0.05 -13.89
CA GLY A 386 13.87 -0.42 -12.82
C GLY A 386 13.55 0.77 -11.92
N MET A 387 12.47 0.67 -11.15
CA MET A 387 12.09 1.68 -10.17
C MET A 387 11.75 1.04 -8.83
N TRP A 388 12.32 1.60 -7.77
CA TRP A 388 12.01 1.23 -6.40
C TRP A 388 11.43 2.44 -5.66
N GLY A 389 10.50 2.21 -4.76
CA GLY A 389 9.96 3.27 -3.91
C GLY A 389 9.54 2.76 -2.54
N HIS A 390 9.74 3.59 -1.51
CA HIS A 390 9.30 3.30 -0.14
C HIS A 390 8.33 4.37 0.39
N SER A 391 7.29 3.94 1.11
CA SER A 391 6.30 4.86 1.70
C SER A 391 5.65 5.74 0.62
N MET A 392 5.69 7.07 0.78
CA MET A 392 5.29 8.04 -0.27
C MET A 392 5.98 7.76 -1.62
N GLY A 393 7.26 7.36 -1.61
CA GLY A 393 8.02 6.97 -2.80
C GLY A 393 7.45 5.74 -3.51
N GLY A 394 6.83 4.83 -2.76
CA GLY A 394 6.07 3.70 -3.31
C GLY A 394 4.83 4.17 -4.06
N GLY A 395 4.09 5.13 -3.49
CA GLY A 395 2.92 5.74 -4.15
C GLY A 395 3.30 6.51 -5.42
N ILE A 396 4.41 7.24 -5.39
CA ILE A 396 5.00 7.90 -6.57
C ILE A 396 5.32 6.85 -7.64
N ALA A 397 5.99 5.75 -7.27
CA ALA A 397 6.32 4.68 -8.20
C ALA A 397 5.07 3.98 -8.77
N ALA A 398 4.03 3.75 -7.96
CA ALA A 398 2.75 3.20 -8.42
C ALA A 398 2.03 4.13 -9.42
N ARG A 399 2.10 5.45 -9.19
CA ARG A 399 1.63 6.46 -10.15
C ARG A 399 2.45 6.42 -11.44
N ILE A 400 3.77 6.30 -11.34
CA ILE A 400 4.64 6.21 -12.52
C ILE A 400 4.34 4.94 -13.35
N ALA A 401 4.01 3.83 -12.69
CA ALA A 401 3.68 2.56 -13.34
C ALA A 401 2.49 2.64 -14.31
N VAL A 402 1.55 3.55 -14.08
CA VAL A 402 0.38 3.74 -14.96
C VAL A 402 0.58 4.85 -16.01
N VAL A 403 1.60 5.70 -15.87
CA VAL A 403 1.84 6.83 -16.79
C VAL A 403 3.02 6.63 -17.74
N SER A 404 3.98 5.78 -17.41
CA SER A 404 5.20 5.61 -18.21
C SER A 404 5.47 4.15 -18.57
N PRO A 405 5.63 3.84 -19.88
CA PRO A 405 6.01 2.50 -20.33
C PRO A 405 7.53 2.23 -20.26
N ASP A 406 8.34 3.23 -19.90
CA ASP A 406 9.80 3.17 -20.00
C ASP A 406 10.46 2.33 -18.90
N ILE A 407 9.75 2.03 -17.82
CA ILE A 407 10.29 1.29 -16.67
C ILE A 407 9.94 -0.18 -16.80
N LYS A 408 10.95 -1.04 -16.69
CA LYS A 408 10.83 -2.48 -16.90
C LYS A 408 10.24 -3.24 -15.72
N ALA A 409 10.40 -2.73 -14.50
CA ALA A 409 9.95 -3.40 -13.29
C ALA A 409 9.84 -2.42 -12.12
N TYR A 410 8.87 -2.65 -11.24
CA TYR A 410 8.64 -1.82 -10.05
C TYR A 410 8.75 -2.65 -8.77
N VAL A 411 9.44 -2.12 -7.77
CA VAL A 411 9.52 -2.72 -6.43
C VAL A 411 9.03 -1.71 -5.41
N LEU A 412 7.97 -2.03 -4.69
CA LEU A 412 7.24 -1.11 -3.82
C LEU A 412 7.33 -1.59 -2.37
N PHE A 413 7.96 -0.80 -1.51
CA PHE A 413 8.14 -1.08 -0.09
C PHE A 413 7.19 -0.18 0.72
N ALA A 414 6.43 -0.76 1.65
CA ALA A 414 5.55 0.00 2.56
C ALA A 414 4.71 1.09 1.86
N SER A 415 4.27 0.86 0.63
CA SER A 415 3.76 1.93 -0.22
C SER A 415 2.49 2.55 0.36
N VAL A 416 2.43 3.89 0.38
CA VAL A 416 1.15 4.60 0.56
C VAL A 416 0.15 4.15 -0.50
N SER A 417 -1.14 4.38 -0.27
CA SER A 417 -2.19 3.79 -1.10
C SER A 417 -2.15 4.32 -2.53
N ALA A 418 -2.37 3.41 -3.48
CA ALA A 418 -2.64 3.74 -4.88
C ALA A 418 -4.08 4.27 -5.08
N ASP A 419 -4.88 4.32 -4.04
CA ASP A 419 -6.15 5.03 -3.98
C ASP A 419 -5.94 6.36 -3.26
N ALA A 420 -6.30 7.47 -3.89
CA ALA A 420 -6.07 8.81 -3.38
C ALA A 420 -6.77 9.03 -2.03
N GLU A 421 -7.98 8.51 -1.86
CA GLU A 421 -8.81 8.76 -0.67
C GLU A 421 -8.33 7.93 0.53
N ASP A 422 -7.79 6.74 0.30
CA ASP A 422 -7.20 5.93 1.36
C ASP A 422 -6.07 6.69 2.08
N ASN A 423 -5.40 7.61 1.39
CA ASN A 423 -4.31 8.41 1.97
C ASN A 423 -4.81 9.52 2.92
N PHE A 424 -6.12 9.68 3.11
CA PHE A 424 -6.68 10.63 4.07
C PHE A 424 -6.59 10.15 5.51
N TYR A 425 -6.20 8.89 5.75
CA TYR A 425 -6.08 8.27 7.07
C TYR A 425 -5.20 9.02 8.07
N GLU A 426 -4.27 9.85 7.59
CA GLU A 426 -3.36 10.65 8.43
C GLU A 426 -3.75 12.13 8.55
N LEU A 427 -4.83 12.54 7.89
CA LEU A 427 -5.26 13.93 7.78
C LEU A 427 -6.24 14.29 8.89
N THR A 428 -6.25 15.57 9.27
CA THR A 428 -7.27 16.09 10.20
C THR A 428 -8.61 16.26 9.47
N GLU A 429 -9.72 16.33 10.23
CA GLU A 429 -11.04 16.62 9.67
C GLU A 429 -11.05 17.92 8.86
N GLU A 430 -10.36 18.98 9.32
CA GLU A 430 -10.23 20.26 8.59
C GLU A 430 -9.54 20.07 7.22
N GLU A 431 -8.53 19.20 7.15
CA GLU A 431 -7.79 18.92 5.92
C GLU A 431 -8.62 18.06 4.95
N VAL A 432 -9.37 17.08 5.46
CA VAL A 432 -10.29 16.26 4.67
C VAL A 432 -11.45 17.11 4.13
N ASP A 433 -12.05 17.94 4.97
CA ASP A 433 -13.11 18.87 4.57
C ASP A 433 -12.60 19.83 3.49
N TRP A 434 -11.37 20.34 3.64
CA TRP A 434 -10.78 21.17 2.61
C TRP A 434 -10.59 20.40 1.30
N LEU A 435 -10.15 19.14 1.34
CA LEU A 435 -10.01 18.29 0.18
C LEU A 435 -11.36 18.04 -0.50
N HIS A 436 -12.41 17.73 0.26
CA HIS A 436 -13.75 17.49 -0.28
C HIS A 436 -14.34 18.76 -0.91
N ASN A 437 -14.19 19.91 -0.23
CA ASN A 437 -14.60 21.20 -0.78
C ASN A 437 -13.81 21.60 -2.04
N THR A 438 -12.54 21.17 -2.14
CA THR A 438 -11.65 21.54 -3.24
C THR A 438 -11.72 20.59 -4.41
N TYR A 439 -11.91 19.28 -4.20
CA TYR A 439 -11.79 18.25 -5.23
C TYR A 439 -13.09 17.45 -5.44
N GLY A 440 -14.10 17.69 -4.61
CA GLY A 440 -15.36 16.95 -4.58
C GLY A 440 -15.40 15.95 -3.43
N GLU A 441 -16.60 15.53 -3.05
CA GLU A 441 -16.83 14.57 -1.96
C GLU A 441 -16.13 13.22 -2.17
N ALA A 442 -16.06 12.44 -1.10
CA ALA A 442 -15.58 11.06 -1.14
C ALA A 442 -16.29 10.23 -2.22
N GLY A 443 -15.55 9.39 -2.94
CA GLY A 443 -16.05 8.57 -4.05
C GLY A 443 -16.33 9.33 -5.35
N SER A 444 -16.08 10.65 -5.40
CA SER A 444 -16.23 11.45 -6.61
C SER A 444 -15.33 10.97 -7.77
N ASP A 445 -15.73 11.29 -8.99
CA ASP A 445 -14.96 10.94 -10.20
C ASP A 445 -13.55 11.54 -10.22
N VAL A 446 -13.31 12.61 -9.46
CA VAL A 446 -12.01 13.28 -9.37
C VAL A 446 -10.99 12.36 -8.72
N TYR A 447 -11.31 11.78 -7.56
CA TYR A 447 -10.38 10.90 -6.86
C TYR A 447 -10.09 9.62 -7.65
N LYS A 448 -11.10 9.06 -8.32
CA LYS A 448 -10.90 7.93 -9.25
C LYS A 448 -9.92 8.29 -10.38
N LYS A 449 -10.02 9.51 -10.93
CA LYS A 449 -9.13 9.97 -12.02
C LYS A 449 -7.70 10.27 -11.57
N ILE A 450 -7.48 10.52 -10.29
CA ILE A 450 -6.18 10.79 -9.67
C ILE A 450 -5.50 9.48 -9.19
N SER A 451 -6.29 8.49 -8.79
CA SER A 451 -5.84 7.25 -8.15
C SER A 451 -5.18 6.27 -9.14
N PRO A 452 -3.90 5.92 -8.99
CA PRO A 452 -3.26 4.90 -9.82
C PRO A 452 -4.02 3.56 -9.85
N LEU A 453 -4.65 3.17 -8.73
CA LEU A 453 -5.41 1.91 -8.59
C LEU A 453 -6.45 1.74 -9.73
N ALA A 454 -7.14 2.82 -10.11
CA ALA A 454 -8.15 2.80 -11.17
C ALA A 454 -7.59 2.53 -12.58
N TYR A 455 -6.26 2.64 -12.75
CA TYR A 455 -5.56 2.50 -14.03
C TYR A 455 -4.62 1.30 -14.07
N PHE A 456 -4.61 0.44 -13.06
CA PHE A 456 -3.75 -0.75 -13.03
C PHE A 456 -3.96 -1.70 -14.21
N LYS A 457 -5.13 -1.65 -14.86
CA LYS A 457 -5.40 -2.38 -16.11
C LYS A 457 -4.45 -2.00 -17.25
N ASP A 458 -3.86 -0.81 -17.21
CA ASP A 458 -2.96 -0.29 -18.25
C ASP A 458 -1.49 -0.66 -17.98
N ILE A 459 -1.17 -1.19 -16.79
CA ILE A 459 0.20 -1.57 -16.42
C ILE A 459 0.63 -2.80 -17.21
N ALA A 460 1.79 -2.72 -17.85
CA ALA A 460 2.45 -3.85 -18.50
C ALA A 460 3.64 -4.38 -17.66
N ALA A 461 4.32 -3.50 -16.94
CA ALA A 461 5.48 -3.86 -16.14
C ALA A 461 5.09 -4.73 -14.93
N PRO A 462 5.90 -5.73 -14.57
CA PRO A 462 5.73 -6.51 -13.35
C PRO A 462 5.99 -5.65 -12.11
N ILE A 463 5.27 -5.94 -11.02
CA ILE A 463 5.35 -5.23 -9.74
C ILE A 463 5.65 -6.22 -8.60
N GLN A 464 6.61 -5.91 -7.74
CA GLN A 464 6.86 -6.63 -6.49
C GLN A 464 6.55 -5.74 -5.30
N ILE A 465 5.75 -6.22 -4.36
CA ILE A 465 5.25 -5.46 -3.21
C ILE A 465 5.80 -6.07 -1.92
N HIS A 466 6.24 -5.22 -1.00
CA HIS A 466 6.83 -5.59 0.27
C HIS A 466 6.22 -4.79 1.41
N HIS A 467 5.79 -5.47 2.48
CA HIS A 467 5.18 -4.80 3.63
C HIS A 467 5.43 -5.54 4.95
N GLY A 468 5.47 -4.81 6.06
CA GLY A 468 5.69 -5.35 7.40
C GLY A 468 4.37 -5.38 8.14
N THR A 469 4.07 -6.47 8.83
CA THR A 469 2.73 -6.63 9.43
C THR A 469 2.54 -5.81 10.71
N ALA A 470 3.59 -5.17 11.21
CA ALA A 470 3.55 -4.28 12.37
C ALA A 470 3.91 -2.83 11.99
N ASP A 471 3.79 -2.50 10.69
CA ASP A 471 3.86 -1.14 10.21
C ASP A 471 2.71 -0.32 10.81
N LYS A 472 3.04 0.83 11.40
CA LYS A 472 2.08 1.75 12.00
C LYS A 472 2.00 3.06 11.23
N ASP A 473 2.93 3.28 10.30
CA ASP A 473 3.02 4.50 9.52
C ASP A 473 2.20 4.32 8.25
N VAL A 474 2.28 3.16 7.60
CA VAL A 474 1.45 2.81 6.45
C VAL A 474 0.71 1.49 6.72
N PRO A 475 -0.63 1.46 6.61
CA PRO A 475 -1.41 0.25 6.75
C PRO A 475 -1.04 -0.82 5.70
N VAL A 476 -0.86 -2.06 6.14
CA VAL A 476 -0.55 -3.20 5.25
C VAL A 476 -1.66 -3.47 4.25
N GLU A 477 -2.89 -3.10 4.61
CA GLU A 477 -4.10 -3.17 3.79
C GLU A 477 -3.94 -2.42 2.46
N PHE A 478 -3.14 -1.35 2.41
CA PHE A 478 -2.89 -0.62 1.17
C PHE A 478 -2.12 -1.47 0.15
N SER A 479 -1.10 -2.19 0.63
CA SER A 479 -0.35 -3.14 -0.20
C SER A 479 -1.17 -4.37 -0.56
N GLN A 480 -2.01 -4.85 0.36
CA GLN A 480 -2.94 -5.95 0.07
C GLN A 480 -3.98 -5.55 -1.00
N LYS A 481 -4.56 -4.35 -0.91
CA LYS A 481 -5.51 -3.79 -1.89
C LYS A 481 -4.87 -3.67 -3.28
N MET A 482 -3.64 -3.16 -3.33
CA MET A 482 -2.85 -3.08 -4.56
C MET A 482 -2.59 -4.47 -5.18
N TYR A 483 -2.12 -5.42 -4.37
CA TYR A 483 -1.88 -6.79 -4.81
C TYR A 483 -3.15 -7.47 -5.33
N ASN A 484 -4.27 -7.32 -4.62
CA ASN A 484 -5.55 -7.91 -4.99
C ASN A 484 -6.03 -7.40 -6.34
N GLU A 485 -5.94 -6.09 -6.58
CA GLU A 485 -6.39 -5.50 -7.85
C GLU A 485 -5.48 -5.90 -9.02
N LEU A 486 -4.16 -5.86 -8.84
CA LEU A 486 -3.21 -6.34 -9.84
C LEU A 486 -3.43 -7.82 -10.18
N SER A 487 -3.65 -8.66 -9.16
CA SER A 487 -3.92 -10.09 -9.33
C SER A 487 -5.24 -10.34 -10.04
N ARG A 488 -6.31 -9.62 -9.66
CA ARG A 488 -7.64 -9.69 -10.31
C ARG A 488 -7.56 -9.33 -11.79
N LEU A 489 -6.71 -8.37 -12.15
CA LEU A 489 -6.47 -7.94 -13.52
C LEU A 489 -5.49 -8.84 -14.29
N GLY A 490 -4.98 -9.92 -13.68
CA GLY A 490 -4.03 -10.84 -14.31
C GLY A 490 -2.65 -10.23 -14.56
N LYS A 491 -2.27 -9.19 -13.81
CA LYS A 491 -0.95 -8.56 -13.92
C LYS A 491 0.11 -9.41 -13.25
N LYS A 492 1.37 -9.26 -13.70
CA LYS A 492 2.52 -9.91 -13.07
C LYS A 492 2.81 -9.20 -11.75
N VAL A 493 2.42 -9.81 -10.64
CA VAL A 493 2.61 -9.22 -9.32
C VAL A 493 3.08 -10.25 -8.30
N GLU A 494 4.02 -9.85 -7.45
CA GLU A 494 4.47 -10.59 -6.27
C GLU A 494 4.19 -9.76 -5.01
N PHE A 495 3.80 -10.41 -3.91
CA PHE A 495 3.57 -9.73 -2.64
C PHE A 495 4.18 -10.51 -1.48
N TYR A 496 4.99 -9.82 -0.68
CA TYR A 496 5.65 -10.38 0.48
C TYR A 496 5.35 -9.56 1.73
N THR A 497 4.82 -10.23 2.75
CA THR A 497 4.66 -9.67 4.09
C THR A 497 5.77 -10.15 5.02
N TYR A 498 6.19 -9.30 5.96
CA TYR A 498 7.21 -9.59 6.95
C TYR A 498 6.61 -9.53 8.36
N PRO A 499 6.33 -10.69 9.00
CA PRO A 499 5.71 -10.73 10.32
C PRO A 499 6.48 -9.94 11.37
N GLY A 500 5.78 -9.09 12.12
CA GLY A 500 6.32 -8.30 13.23
C GLY A 500 7.25 -7.14 12.81
N GLN A 501 7.53 -6.99 11.51
CA GLN A 501 8.36 -5.89 11.03
C GLN A 501 7.56 -4.59 10.94
N LYS A 502 8.20 -3.50 11.33
CA LYS A 502 7.71 -2.12 11.22
C LYS A 502 8.04 -1.54 9.84
N HIS A 503 7.73 -0.26 9.64
CA HIS A 503 7.85 0.47 8.36
C HIS A 503 9.15 0.29 7.58
N GLU A 504 10.29 0.14 8.26
CA GLU A 504 11.63 0.06 7.65
C GLU A 504 12.13 -1.37 7.37
N PHE A 505 11.39 -2.38 7.84
CA PHE A 505 11.74 -3.80 7.74
C PHE A 505 13.16 -4.13 8.21
N ILE A 506 13.66 -3.50 9.28
CA ILE A 506 15.08 -3.56 9.67
C ILE A 506 15.63 -4.98 9.77
N GLU A 507 14.91 -5.90 10.42
CA GLU A 507 15.39 -7.28 10.62
C GLU A 507 15.15 -8.14 9.36
N ALA A 508 14.06 -7.88 8.63
CA ALA A 508 13.75 -8.56 7.37
C ALA A 508 14.45 -7.96 6.15
N TRP A 509 15.24 -6.89 6.32
CA TRP A 509 15.88 -6.20 5.22
C TRP A 509 16.73 -7.13 4.35
N PRO A 510 17.61 -8.00 4.89
CA PRO A 510 18.43 -8.86 4.05
C PRO A 510 17.62 -9.72 3.07
N ILE A 511 16.50 -10.28 3.53
CA ILE A 511 15.63 -11.10 2.67
C ILE A 511 14.79 -10.25 1.71
N ALA A 512 14.34 -9.06 2.13
CA ALA A 512 13.59 -8.14 1.28
C ALA A 512 14.44 -7.58 0.15
N ALA A 513 15.67 -7.16 0.46
CA ALA A 513 16.63 -6.65 -0.50
C ALA A 513 17.02 -7.72 -1.53
N GLU A 514 17.27 -8.95 -1.07
CA GLU A 514 17.60 -10.07 -1.95
C GLU A 514 16.46 -10.40 -2.92
N ARG A 515 15.21 -10.43 -2.45
CA ARG A 515 14.03 -10.61 -3.33
C ARG A 515 13.90 -9.51 -4.37
N ALA A 516 14.09 -8.25 -3.96
CA ALA A 516 14.08 -7.10 -4.86
C ALA A 516 15.19 -7.19 -5.90
N LEU A 517 16.39 -7.60 -5.51
CA LEU A 517 17.50 -7.80 -6.43
C LEU A 517 17.21 -8.91 -7.44
N GLN A 518 16.71 -10.06 -6.99
CA GLN A 518 16.34 -11.16 -7.89
C GLN A 518 15.26 -10.74 -8.89
N PHE A 519 14.29 -9.95 -8.44
CA PHE A 519 13.23 -9.41 -9.28
C PHE A 519 13.78 -8.44 -10.34
N PHE A 520 14.62 -7.49 -9.95
CA PHE A 520 15.27 -6.60 -10.91
C PHE A 520 16.24 -7.33 -11.84
N ASP A 521 17.02 -8.29 -11.35
CA ASP A 521 17.90 -9.10 -12.18
C ASP A 521 17.11 -9.90 -13.23
N TRP A 522 15.92 -10.39 -12.86
CA TRP A 522 15.05 -11.07 -13.80
C TRP A 522 14.41 -10.12 -14.81
N TYR A 523 13.81 -9.01 -14.39
CA TYR A 523 12.98 -8.19 -15.28
C TYR A 523 13.69 -6.98 -15.91
N VAL A 524 14.77 -6.50 -15.31
CA VAL A 524 15.53 -5.33 -15.78
C VAL A 524 16.80 -5.76 -16.52
N LYS A 525 17.58 -6.71 -15.98
CA LYS A 525 18.82 -7.16 -16.63
C LYS A 525 18.60 -8.18 -17.75
N SER A 526 17.51 -8.94 -17.75
CA SER A 526 17.27 -9.91 -18.83
C SER A 526 16.68 -9.20 -20.05
N VAL A 527 17.53 -8.94 -21.03
CA VAL A 527 17.10 -8.52 -22.37
C VAL A 527 16.66 -9.78 -23.11
N ASP A 528 15.42 -9.78 -23.63
CA ASP A 528 14.80 -10.83 -24.45
C ASP A 528 14.66 -12.24 -23.83
N LYS A 529 13.63 -12.41 -23.00
CA LYS A 529 12.95 -13.71 -22.82
C LYS A 529 11.43 -13.54 -22.99
N SER A 530 11.01 -12.98 -24.13
CA SER A 530 9.62 -13.06 -24.59
C SER A 530 9.35 -14.38 -25.26
#